data_AF-A0A411MCS3-F1
#
_entry.id   AF-A0A411MCS3-F1
#
_cell.length_a   1.000
_cell.length_b   1.000
_cell.length_c   1.000
_cell.angle_alpha   90.00
_cell.angle_beta   90.00
_cell.angle_gamma   90.00
#
_symmetry.space_group_name_H-M   'P 1'
#
loop_
_entity.id
_entity.type
_entity.pdbx_description
1 polymer ?
#
loop_
_entity_poly.entity_id
_entity_poly.type
_entity_poly.pdbx_seq_one_letter_code
_entity_poly.pdbx_strand_id
1 'polypeptide(L)'
;MHVPTVPTVSPLPGLTDAHFDDYIIVFPADSGLAPVYIMLKDAREYAGGATGYGQVPGEGWAQAVSTPDGAPIPSQIAEKLREAFWMAVEDNAELRIHFNKKNRDRMREGLSPFAPATEQVGGRRTLELHHIEHIANGGAVYDLDNLTLMTPRRHINLHIRRP
;
A
#
# COMPACT_ATOMS: atom_id res chain seq x y z
N MET A 1 53.92 16.06 -17.84
CA MET A 1 52.71 15.26 -18.10
C MET A 1 52.34 14.55 -16.80
N HIS A 2 51.19 14.86 -16.21
CA HIS A 2 50.70 14.17 -15.01
C HIS A 2 49.80 13.03 -15.47
N VAL A 3 50.22 11.80 -15.27
CA VAL A 3 49.40 10.62 -15.58
C VAL A 3 48.45 10.42 -14.41
N PRO A 4 47.11 10.40 -14.62
CA PRO A 4 46.18 10.13 -13.54
C PRO A 4 46.47 8.74 -12.97
N THR A 5 46.68 8.66 -11.66
CA THR A 5 46.81 7.37 -10.99
C THR A 5 45.48 6.65 -11.08
N VAL A 6 45.46 5.48 -11.71
CA VAL A 6 44.27 4.63 -11.75
C VAL A 6 43.94 4.20 -10.32
N PRO A 7 42.71 4.45 -9.83
CA PRO A 7 42.32 4.05 -8.49
C PRO A 7 42.34 2.52 -8.36
N THR A 8 42.91 2.01 -7.27
CA THR A 8 42.90 0.58 -6.96
C THR A 8 41.49 0.17 -6.55
N VAL A 9 40.81 -0.61 -7.39
CA VAL A 9 39.51 -1.21 -7.07
C VAL A 9 39.76 -2.58 -6.45
N SER A 10 39.53 -2.71 -5.14
CA SER A 10 39.54 -4.01 -4.46
C SER A 10 38.12 -4.59 -4.45
N PRO A 11 37.89 -5.77 -5.06
CA PRO A 11 36.63 -6.47 -4.88
C PRO A 11 36.52 -6.94 -3.43
N LEU A 12 35.35 -6.77 -2.80
CA LEU A 12 35.03 -7.32 -1.49
C LEU A 12 34.56 -8.78 -1.69
N PRO A 13 35.34 -9.80 -1.29
CA PRO A 13 34.95 -11.19 -1.49
C PRO A 13 33.81 -11.55 -0.53
N GLY A 14 32.67 -12.02 -1.06
CA GLY A 14 31.52 -12.46 -0.27
C GLY A 14 30.21 -11.70 -0.50
N LEU A 15 30.20 -10.68 -1.36
CA LEU A 15 29.00 -9.89 -1.72
C LEU A 15 28.27 -10.43 -2.97
N THR A 16 28.12 -11.75 -3.13
CA THR A 16 27.39 -12.31 -4.28
C THR A 16 25.88 -11.98 -4.26
N ASP A 17 25.34 -11.54 -3.12
CA ASP A 17 23.94 -11.12 -2.94
C ASP A 17 23.80 -9.70 -2.33
N ALA A 18 24.70 -8.78 -2.66
CA ALA A 18 24.57 -7.40 -2.21
C ALA A 18 23.63 -6.61 -3.13
N HIS A 19 22.42 -6.37 -2.64
CA HIS A 19 21.51 -5.38 -3.19
C HIS A 19 21.89 -4.00 -2.61
N PHE A 20 22.06 -2.99 -3.46
CA PHE A 20 22.40 -1.63 -3.06
C PHE A 20 21.25 -0.69 -3.43
N ASP A 21 20.61 -0.09 -2.42
CA ASP A 21 19.43 0.79 -2.60
C ASP A 21 19.82 2.28 -2.75
N ASP A 22 21.07 2.62 -2.46
CA ASP A 22 21.59 3.98 -2.53
C ASP A 22 23.11 4.06 -2.78
N TYR A 23 23.55 5.24 -3.22
CA TYR A 23 24.92 5.60 -3.51
C TYR A 23 25.21 6.98 -2.93
N ILE A 24 26.38 7.13 -2.32
CA ILE A 24 26.94 8.45 -2.02
C ILE A 24 28.07 8.70 -3.02
N ILE A 25 27.87 9.68 -3.90
CA ILE A 25 28.93 10.14 -4.79
C ILE A 25 29.69 11.25 -4.08
N VAL A 26 30.92 10.96 -3.69
CA VAL A 26 31.85 11.93 -3.13
C VAL A 26 32.78 12.40 -4.24
N PHE A 27 32.78 13.70 -4.50
CA PHE A 27 33.69 14.31 -5.48
C PHE A 27 35.04 14.65 -4.83
N PRO A 28 36.13 14.73 -5.62
CA PRO A 28 37.41 15.20 -5.11
C PRO A 28 37.28 16.58 -4.44
N ALA A 29 37.99 16.81 -3.34
CA ALA A 29 37.87 18.02 -2.54
C ALA A 29 38.08 19.32 -3.35
N ASP A 30 38.96 19.27 -4.35
CA ASP A 30 39.30 20.41 -5.21
C ASP A 30 38.21 20.75 -6.24
N SER A 31 37.18 19.89 -6.38
CA SER A 31 36.04 20.15 -7.27
C SER A 31 35.11 21.24 -6.74
N GLY A 32 35.16 21.54 -5.43
CA GLY A 32 34.23 22.48 -4.78
C GLY A 32 32.77 22.01 -4.73
N LEU A 33 32.48 20.78 -5.19
CA LEU A 33 31.14 20.20 -5.20
C LEU A 33 30.87 19.44 -3.89
N ALA A 34 29.70 19.66 -3.31
CA ALA A 34 29.25 18.87 -2.17
C ALA A 34 28.98 17.42 -2.60
N PRO A 35 29.20 16.43 -1.72
CA PRO A 35 28.79 15.06 -1.98
C PRO A 35 27.30 14.96 -2.33
N VAL A 36 26.97 14.11 -3.30
CA VAL A 36 25.60 13.89 -3.74
C VAL A 36 25.13 12.53 -3.23
N TYR A 37 24.04 12.55 -2.47
CA TYR A 37 23.31 11.35 -2.08
C TYR A 37 22.33 10.96 -3.19
N ILE A 38 22.43 9.74 -3.70
CA ILE A 38 21.58 9.18 -4.74
C ILE A 38 20.93 7.93 -4.18
N MET A 39 19.66 8.00 -3.83
CA MET A 39 18.86 6.82 -3.53
C MET A 39 18.26 6.30 -4.84
N LEU A 40 18.55 5.05 -5.19
CA LEU A 40 17.90 4.38 -6.31
C LEU A 40 16.57 3.79 -5.81
N LYS A 41 15.59 4.67 -5.67
CA LYS A 41 14.23 4.28 -5.33
C LYS A 41 13.61 3.52 -6.51
N ASP A 42 13.14 2.30 -6.25
CA ASP A 42 12.26 1.59 -7.15
C ASP A 42 10.99 2.45 -7.41
N ALA A 43 10.32 2.37 -8.56
CA ALA A 43 9.08 3.14 -8.81
C ALA A 43 7.99 2.86 -7.74
N ARG A 44 8.16 1.73 -7.04
CA ARG A 44 7.41 1.22 -5.88
C ARG A 44 7.58 2.04 -4.59
N GLU A 45 8.60 2.90 -4.51
CA GLU A 45 8.83 3.84 -3.39
C GLU A 45 8.20 5.21 -3.61
N TYR A 46 7.45 5.42 -4.70
CA TYR A 46 6.32 6.33 -4.62
C TYR A 46 5.32 5.73 -3.63
N ALA A 47 5.52 6.05 -2.35
CA ALA A 47 4.47 6.12 -1.37
C ALA A 47 3.49 7.24 -1.77
N GLY A 48 2.86 7.11 -2.93
CA GLY A 48 1.48 7.56 -3.04
C GLY A 48 0.75 6.65 -2.08
N GLY A 49 0.44 7.15 -0.88
CA GLY A 49 -0.19 6.40 0.21
C GLY A 49 -1.44 5.69 -0.28
N ALA A 50 -1.26 4.49 -0.85
CA ALA A 50 -2.32 3.61 -1.29
C ALA A 50 -2.84 2.92 -0.02
N THR A 51 -3.38 3.73 0.86
CA THR A 51 -4.47 3.30 1.70
C THR A 51 -5.55 2.80 0.73
N GLY A 52 -6.26 1.72 1.06
CA GLY A 52 -7.37 1.20 0.23
C GLY A 52 -8.55 2.19 0.04
N TYR A 53 -8.33 3.47 0.30
CA TYR A 53 -9.24 4.59 0.12
C TYR A 53 -9.12 5.27 -1.25
N GLY A 54 -8.17 4.88 -2.10
CA GLY A 54 -7.90 5.52 -3.41
C GLY A 54 -7.11 6.83 -3.27
N GLN A 55 -6.82 7.49 -4.40
CA GLN A 55 -6.03 8.73 -4.43
C GLN A 55 -6.82 9.87 -5.07
N VAL A 56 -6.45 11.13 -4.77
CA VAL A 56 -7.02 12.28 -5.49
C VAL A 56 -6.47 12.24 -6.92
N PRO A 57 -7.33 12.27 -7.96
CA PRO A 57 -6.85 12.26 -9.33
C PRO A 57 -6.14 13.59 -9.65
N GLY A 58 -4.93 13.50 -10.21
CA GLY A 58 -4.19 14.65 -10.71
C GLY A 58 -4.61 15.09 -12.12
N GLU A 59 -4.12 16.25 -12.57
CA GLU A 59 -4.17 16.61 -13.98
C GLU A 59 -3.44 15.54 -14.81
N GLY A 60 -4.08 15.07 -15.88
CA GLY A 60 -3.51 13.99 -16.69
C GLY A 60 -3.88 12.56 -16.25
N TRP A 61 -4.85 12.38 -15.34
CA TRP A 61 -5.25 11.05 -14.85
C TRP A 61 -5.53 10.04 -15.97
N ALA A 62 -6.23 10.44 -17.03
CA ALA A 62 -6.51 9.55 -18.16
C ALA A 62 -5.26 9.21 -18.98
N GLN A 63 -4.30 10.13 -19.07
CA GLN A 63 -3.03 9.95 -19.78
C GLN A 63 -2.10 9.02 -19.01
N ALA A 64 -2.17 9.02 -17.68
CA ALA A 64 -1.44 8.10 -16.82
C ALA A 64 -1.82 6.63 -17.05
N VAL A 65 -3.01 6.34 -17.62
CA VAL A 65 -3.43 4.96 -17.93
C VAL A 65 -2.44 4.25 -18.86
N SER A 66 -1.74 4.99 -19.71
CA SER A 66 -0.78 4.43 -20.68
C SER A 66 0.68 4.40 -20.18
N THR A 67 0.95 4.80 -18.94
CA THR A 67 2.29 4.71 -18.35
C THR A 67 2.50 3.33 -17.70
N PRO A 68 3.75 2.91 -17.46
CA PRO A 68 4.04 1.67 -16.73
C PRO A 68 3.38 1.59 -15.34
N ASP A 69 3.22 2.74 -14.67
CA ASP A 69 2.63 2.84 -13.33
C ASP A 69 1.08 2.87 -13.35
N GLY A 70 0.48 3.14 -14.52
CA GLY A 70 -0.96 3.28 -14.68
C GLY A 70 -1.56 4.50 -13.99
N ALA A 71 -2.89 4.62 -14.06
CA ALA A 71 -3.62 5.67 -13.35
C ALA A 71 -4.15 5.13 -12.01
N PRO A 72 -3.95 5.85 -10.89
CA PRO A 72 -4.45 5.41 -9.60
C PRO A 72 -5.98 5.46 -9.56
N ILE A 73 -6.64 4.54 -8.85
CA ILE A 73 -8.10 4.61 -8.70
C ILE A 73 -8.48 5.86 -7.86
N PRO A 74 -9.39 6.72 -8.36
CA PRO A 74 -9.81 7.90 -7.61
C PRO A 74 -10.51 7.54 -6.30
N SER A 75 -10.28 8.33 -5.25
CA SER A 75 -10.85 8.06 -3.92
C SER A 75 -12.38 7.99 -3.92
N GLN A 76 -13.06 8.84 -4.70
CA GLN A 76 -14.51 8.79 -4.86
C GLN A 76 -14.99 7.47 -5.50
N ILE A 77 -14.20 6.89 -6.41
CA ILE A 77 -14.54 5.60 -7.05
C ILE A 77 -14.27 4.45 -6.09
N ALA A 78 -13.15 4.49 -5.37
CA ALA A 78 -12.84 3.51 -4.34
C ALA A 78 -13.92 3.47 -3.24
N GLU A 79 -14.48 4.63 -2.87
CA GLU A 79 -15.63 4.70 -1.96
C GLU A 79 -16.87 4.03 -2.51
N LYS A 80 -17.23 4.29 -3.78
CA LYS A 80 -18.36 3.61 -4.43
C LYS A 80 -18.19 2.10 -4.54
N LEU A 81 -16.97 1.62 -4.79
CA LEU A 81 -16.69 0.19 -4.78
C LEU A 81 -16.89 -0.43 -3.39
N ARG A 82 -16.50 0.27 -2.31
CA ARG A 82 -16.76 -0.18 -0.94
C ARG A 82 -18.24 -0.19 -0.58
N GLU A 83 -19.00 0.83 -1.00
CA GLU A 83 -20.45 0.85 -0.85
C GLU A 83 -21.09 -0.35 -1.55
N ALA A 84 -20.74 -0.55 -2.83
CA ALA A 84 -21.27 -1.63 -3.65
C ALA A 84 -20.94 -3.01 -3.08
N PHE A 85 -19.75 -3.20 -2.50
CA PHE A 85 -19.38 -4.44 -1.83
C PHE A 85 -20.37 -4.82 -0.73
N TRP A 86 -20.69 -3.88 0.17
CA TRP A 86 -21.62 -4.17 1.27
C TRP A 86 -23.05 -4.39 0.81
N MET A 87 -23.50 -3.63 -0.19
CA MET A 87 -24.81 -3.84 -0.80
C MET A 87 -24.90 -5.24 -1.43
N ALA A 88 -23.86 -5.68 -2.14
CA ALA A 88 -23.82 -7.03 -2.72
C ALA A 88 -23.83 -8.15 -1.66
N VAL A 89 -23.17 -7.94 -0.51
CA VAL A 89 -23.23 -8.88 0.63
C VAL A 89 -24.65 -8.98 1.19
N GLU A 90 -25.39 -7.87 1.29
CA GLU A 90 -26.78 -7.87 1.75
C GLU A 90 -27.74 -8.51 0.74
N ASP A 91 -27.54 -8.28 -0.55
CA ASP A 91 -28.39 -8.86 -1.60
C ASP A 91 -28.21 -10.39 -1.68
N ASN A 92 -27.03 -10.90 -1.30
CA ASN A 92 -26.73 -12.32 -1.25
C ASN A 92 -27.41 -13.02 -0.05
N ALA A 93 -28.31 -13.97 -0.32
CA ALA A 93 -29.06 -14.69 0.69
C ALA A 93 -28.19 -15.58 1.60
N GLU A 94 -27.11 -16.16 1.08
CA GLU A 94 -26.20 -17.03 1.82
C GLU A 94 -25.29 -16.24 2.76
N LEU A 95 -24.95 -15.00 2.39
CA LEU A 95 -24.07 -14.15 3.21
C LEU A 95 -24.86 -13.35 4.25
N ARG A 96 -26.01 -12.76 3.88
CA ARG A 96 -26.76 -11.85 4.77
C ARG A 96 -27.29 -12.52 6.03
N ILE A 97 -27.48 -13.85 6.01
CA ILE A 97 -27.96 -14.61 7.18
C ILE A 97 -27.00 -14.53 8.37
N HIS A 98 -25.73 -14.23 8.14
CA HIS A 98 -24.73 -14.08 9.18
C HIS A 98 -24.79 -12.71 9.88
N PHE A 99 -25.64 -11.79 9.43
CA PHE A 99 -25.74 -10.43 9.96
C PHE A 99 -27.10 -10.17 10.63
N ASN A 100 -27.07 -9.50 11.78
CA ASN A 100 -28.28 -9.03 12.46
C ASN A 100 -28.98 -7.92 11.66
N LYS A 101 -30.25 -7.64 11.99
CA LYS A 101 -31.06 -6.64 11.26
C LYS A 101 -30.36 -5.29 11.14
N LYS A 102 -29.77 -4.78 12.22
CA LYS A 102 -29.08 -3.48 12.23
C LYS A 102 -27.89 -3.44 11.26
N ASN A 103 -27.11 -4.51 11.19
CA ASN A 103 -25.99 -4.63 10.26
C ASN A 103 -26.48 -4.80 8.82
N ARG A 104 -27.57 -5.54 8.59
CA ARG A 104 -28.20 -5.62 7.27
C ARG A 104 -28.71 -4.27 6.78
N ASP A 105 -29.41 -3.52 7.62
CA ASP A 105 -29.89 -2.16 7.28
C ASP A 105 -28.72 -1.25 6.89
N ARG A 106 -27.58 -1.32 7.58
CA ARG A 106 -26.35 -0.60 7.20
C ARG A 106 -25.80 -1.03 5.84
N MET A 107 -25.73 -2.33 5.59
CA MET A 107 -25.20 -2.85 4.32
C MET A 107 -26.09 -2.46 3.13
N ARG A 108 -27.42 -2.32 3.31
CA ARG A 108 -28.34 -1.75 2.29
C ARG A 108 -27.99 -0.31 1.92
N GLU A 109 -27.45 0.43 2.88
CA GLU A 109 -26.97 1.81 2.70
C GLU A 109 -25.50 1.87 2.25
N GLY A 110 -24.89 0.72 1.91
CA GLY A 110 -23.48 0.64 1.50
C GLY A 110 -22.47 0.78 2.66
N LEU A 111 -22.93 0.75 3.91
CA LEU A 111 -22.09 0.95 5.08
C LEU A 111 -21.56 -0.38 5.62
N SER A 112 -20.29 -0.39 6.03
CA SER A 112 -19.70 -1.55 6.71
C SER A 112 -20.50 -1.92 7.98
N PRO A 113 -20.80 -3.21 8.19
CA PRO A 113 -21.50 -3.69 9.37
C PRO A 113 -20.63 -3.50 10.62
N PHE A 114 -21.28 -3.36 11.77
CA PHE A 114 -20.58 -3.31 13.06
C PHE A 114 -19.94 -4.67 13.37
N ALA A 115 -18.70 -4.63 13.86
CA ALA A 115 -18.05 -5.77 14.49
C ALA A 115 -18.72 -6.09 15.84
N PRO A 116 -18.61 -7.33 16.35
CA PRO A 116 -19.02 -7.65 17.72
C PRO A 116 -18.42 -6.66 18.73
N ALA A 117 -19.17 -6.24 19.75
CA ALA A 117 -18.73 -5.20 20.68
C ALA A 117 -17.37 -5.51 21.35
N THR A 118 -17.12 -6.78 21.65
CA THR A 118 -15.84 -7.27 22.21
C THR A 118 -14.66 -7.12 21.25
N GLU A 119 -14.93 -7.04 19.94
CA GLU A 119 -13.94 -6.97 18.87
C GLU A 119 -13.72 -5.54 18.34
N GLN A 120 -14.45 -4.55 18.87
CA GLN A 120 -14.26 -3.13 18.59
C GLN A 120 -13.07 -2.56 19.40
N VAL A 121 -12.41 -1.53 18.86
CA VAL A 121 -11.28 -0.84 19.53
C VAL A 121 -11.42 0.67 19.36
N GLY A 122 -11.79 1.37 20.43
CA GLY A 122 -11.97 2.83 20.43
C GLY A 122 -13.03 3.29 19.41
N GLY A 123 -12.61 4.13 18.45
CA GLY A 123 -13.44 4.59 17.34
C GLY A 123 -13.62 3.57 16.21
N ARG A 124 -12.80 2.52 16.14
CA ARG A 124 -12.88 1.48 15.10
C ARG A 124 -13.91 0.43 15.52
N ARG A 125 -15.11 0.51 14.93
CA ARG A 125 -16.28 -0.27 15.35
C ARG A 125 -16.89 -1.15 14.27
N THR A 126 -16.50 -0.98 13.01
CA THR A 126 -17.02 -1.72 11.86
C THR A 126 -16.02 -2.76 11.38
N LEU A 127 -16.46 -3.71 10.55
CA LEU A 127 -15.54 -4.59 9.85
C LEU A 127 -14.63 -3.80 8.90
N GLU A 128 -13.42 -4.30 8.71
CA GLU A 128 -12.36 -3.64 7.94
C GLU A 128 -11.83 -4.60 6.87
N LEU A 129 -11.50 -4.05 5.70
CA LEU A 129 -10.76 -4.77 4.67
C LEU A 129 -9.27 -4.70 4.98
N HIS A 130 -8.58 -5.83 4.87
CA HIS A 130 -7.16 -5.97 5.13
C HIS A 130 -6.49 -6.68 3.94
N HIS A 131 -5.32 -6.19 3.52
CA HIS A 131 -4.47 -6.84 2.52
C HIS A 131 -3.63 -7.95 3.16
N ILE A 132 -3.76 -9.18 2.69
CA ILE A 132 -3.04 -10.36 3.21
C ILE A 132 -1.52 -10.19 3.00
N GLU A 133 -1.13 -9.88 1.78
CA GLU A 133 0.18 -9.36 1.41
C GLU A 133 0.12 -7.84 1.45
N HIS A 134 0.96 -7.24 2.28
CA HIS A 134 1.00 -5.80 2.45
C HIS A 134 1.36 -5.13 1.13
N ILE A 135 0.68 -4.02 0.82
CA ILE A 135 0.96 -3.22 -0.38
C ILE A 135 2.44 -2.78 -0.39
N ALA A 136 3.00 -2.44 0.76
CA ALA A 136 4.43 -2.10 0.92
C ALA A 136 5.39 -3.23 0.51
N ASN A 137 4.92 -4.48 0.52
CA ASN A 137 5.69 -5.67 0.15
C ASN A 137 5.39 -6.14 -1.29
N GLY A 138 4.65 -5.35 -2.07
CA GLY A 138 4.25 -5.71 -3.43
C GLY A 138 2.87 -6.34 -3.57
N GLY A 139 2.11 -6.45 -2.47
CA GLY A 139 0.75 -6.97 -2.51
C GLY A 139 -0.19 -6.12 -3.37
N ALA A 140 -0.96 -6.77 -4.24
CA ALA A 140 -1.88 -6.07 -5.13
C ALA A 140 -3.03 -5.40 -4.37
N VAL A 141 -3.35 -4.15 -4.74
CA VAL A 141 -4.30 -3.29 -4.01
C VAL A 141 -5.75 -3.74 -4.16
N TYR A 142 -6.13 -4.21 -5.35
CA TYR A 142 -7.50 -4.59 -5.71
C TYR A 142 -7.64 -6.07 -6.09
N ASP A 143 -6.60 -6.86 -5.84
CA ASP A 143 -6.71 -8.30 -5.94
C ASP A 143 -7.63 -8.78 -4.81
N LEU A 144 -8.79 -9.32 -5.18
CA LEU A 144 -9.77 -9.82 -4.24
C LEU A 144 -9.25 -11.01 -3.44
N ASP A 145 -8.32 -11.78 -4.01
CA ASP A 145 -7.67 -12.90 -3.31
C ASP A 145 -6.64 -12.39 -2.29
N ASN A 146 -6.16 -11.15 -2.45
CA ASN A 146 -5.31 -10.47 -1.49
C ASN A 146 -6.11 -9.71 -0.41
N LEU A 147 -7.44 -9.73 -0.44
CA LEU A 147 -8.28 -9.00 0.52
C LEU A 147 -8.99 -9.95 1.49
N THR A 148 -9.05 -9.54 2.76
CA THR A 148 -9.80 -10.26 3.79
C THR A 148 -10.55 -9.33 4.73
N LEU A 149 -11.67 -9.79 5.27
CA LEU A 149 -12.44 -9.05 6.27
C LEU A 149 -11.95 -9.36 7.67
N MET A 150 -11.67 -8.32 8.45
CA MET A 150 -11.24 -8.43 9.84
C MET A 150 -12.06 -7.56 10.77
N THR A 151 -12.10 -7.97 12.04
CA THR A 151 -12.51 -7.08 13.11
C THR A 151 -11.37 -6.10 13.45
N PRO A 152 -11.68 -4.91 13.98
CA PRO A 152 -10.65 -3.94 14.37
C PRO A 152 -9.61 -4.51 15.32
N ARG A 153 -10.04 -5.26 16.35
CA ARG A 153 -9.13 -5.89 17.31
C ARG A 153 -8.20 -6.89 16.64
N ARG A 154 -8.72 -7.75 15.76
CA ARG A 154 -7.91 -8.74 15.04
C ARG A 154 -6.93 -8.06 14.09
N HIS A 155 -7.37 -7.03 13.37
CA HIS A 155 -6.53 -6.28 12.44
C HIS A 155 -5.36 -5.60 13.16
N ILE A 156 -5.62 -4.96 14.30
CA ILE A 156 -4.56 -4.38 15.15
C ILE A 156 -3.58 -5.46 15.64
N ASN A 157 -4.10 -6.57 16.16
CA ASN A 157 -3.27 -7.65 16.68
C ASN A 157 -2.37 -8.27 15.60
N LEU A 158 -2.83 -8.33 14.34
CA LEU A 158 -2.05 -8.85 13.23
C LEU A 158 -0.84 -7.94 12.93
N HIS A 159 -1.06 -6.63 12.86
CA HIS A 159 0.01 -5.65 12.61
C HIS A 159 0.97 -5.50 13.78
N ILE A 160 0.54 -5.76 15.02
CA ILE A 160 1.46 -5.78 16.17
C ILE A 160 2.38 -7.01 16.14
N ARG A 161 1.92 -8.13 15.56
CA ARG A 161 2.64 -9.42 15.60
C ARG A 161 3.56 -9.68 14.41
N ARG A 162 3.49 -8.87 13.36
CA ARG A 162 4.37 -8.94 12.19
C ARG A 162 5.20 -7.65 12.15
N PRO A 163 6.49 -7.68 12.57
CA PRO A 163 7.38 -6.54 12.43
C PRO A 163 7.70 -6.25 10.95
#